data_AF-A0A1C6NQ21-F1
#
_entry.id   AF-A0A1C6NQ21-F1
#
_cell.length_a   1.000
_cell.length_b   1.000
_cell.length_c   1.000
_cell.angle_alpha   90.00
_cell.angle_beta   90.00
_cell.angle_gamma   90.00
#
_symmetry.space_group_name_H-M   'P 1'
#
loop_
_entity.id
_entity.type
_entity.pdbx_description
1 polymer ?
#
loop_
_entity_poly.entity_id
_entity_poly.type
_entity_poly.pdbx_seq_one_letter_code
_entity_poly.pdbx_strand_id
1 'polypeptide(L)'
;MGTILKDMRHVPWHELRHAQGSASQVPGTLSRIAWGDSESAEDALSDLGRWIGARAAFDATAATVPFLWELAAMETVKDRAGVLALLGTILAHGHAHHPEWTRDAHRAVLAGRATAEQLAADADPAVSAVAGELLAACGGHVCAACPPA
;
A
#
# COMPACT_ATOMS: atom_id res chain seq x y z
N MET A 1 -11.36 -14.13 -3.35
CA MET A 1 -11.09 -14.87 -2.10
C MET A 1 -9.68 -14.49 -1.65
N GLY A 2 -9.53 -13.42 -0.87
CA GLY A 2 -8.23 -12.91 -0.43
C GLY A 2 -7.54 -13.89 0.51
N THR A 3 -6.48 -14.54 0.02
CA THR A 3 -5.65 -15.47 0.80
C THR A 3 -4.38 -14.81 1.33
N ILE A 4 -3.94 -13.70 0.72
CA ILE A 4 -2.64 -13.11 1.03
C ILE A 4 -2.71 -12.43 2.42
N LEU A 5 -3.83 -11.85 2.87
CA LEU A 5 -3.97 -11.35 4.25
C LEU A 5 -3.67 -12.43 5.32
N LYS A 6 -3.89 -13.72 5.01
CA LYS A 6 -3.53 -14.83 5.93
C LYS A 6 -2.03 -15.09 5.97
N ASP A 7 -1.32 -14.72 4.91
CA ASP A 7 0.13 -14.82 4.76
C ASP A 7 0.89 -13.69 5.48
N MET A 8 0.19 -12.70 6.06
CA MET A 8 0.80 -11.69 6.94
C MET A 8 1.63 -12.33 8.06
N ARG A 9 1.25 -13.52 8.54
CA ARG A 9 1.97 -14.25 9.60
C ARG A 9 3.33 -14.82 9.16
N HIS A 10 3.58 -14.93 7.87
CA HIS A 10 4.84 -15.45 7.32
C HIS A 10 5.88 -14.34 7.08
N VAL A 11 5.48 -13.07 7.17
CA VAL A 11 6.40 -11.94 7.04
C VAL A 11 7.06 -11.67 8.41
N PRO A 12 8.40 -11.57 8.48
CA PRO A 12 9.11 -11.30 9.73
C PRO A 12 9.02 -9.81 10.13
N TRP A 13 7.82 -9.31 10.43
CA TRP A 13 7.54 -7.89 10.72
C TRP A 13 8.41 -7.26 11.81
N HIS A 14 8.90 -8.08 12.73
CA HIS A 14 9.76 -7.64 13.82
C HIS A 14 11.17 -7.26 13.33
N GLU A 15 11.64 -7.86 12.25
CA GLU A 15 12.91 -7.54 11.59
C GLU A 15 12.80 -6.34 10.66
N LEU A 16 11.58 -6.06 10.18
CA LEU A 16 11.30 -4.94 9.29
C LEU A 16 11.15 -3.62 10.04
N ARG A 17 11.46 -2.51 9.36
CA ARG A 17 11.44 -1.15 9.91
C ARG A 17 10.48 -0.23 9.15
N HIS A 18 10.02 0.78 9.87
CA HIS A 18 9.23 1.89 9.33
C HIS A 18 9.68 3.18 10.03
N ALA A 19 9.07 4.32 9.73
CA ALA A 19 9.48 5.63 10.24
C ALA A 19 9.58 5.73 11.79
N GLN A 20 8.88 4.87 12.53
CA GLN A 20 8.83 4.88 14.00
C GLN A 20 9.58 3.71 14.68
N GLY A 21 10.36 2.93 13.94
CA GLY A 21 11.05 1.74 14.48
C GLY A 21 10.56 0.44 13.85
N SER A 22 10.33 -0.59 14.67
CA SER A 22 9.92 -1.93 14.22
C SER A 22 8.51 -1.94 13.65
N ALA A 23 8.29 -2.71 12.58
CA ALA A 23 7.00 -2.89 11.93
C ALA A 23 6.09 -3.96 12.59
N SER A 24 6.42 -4.42 13.80
CA SER A 24 5.66 -5.46 14.52
C SER A 24 4.16 -5.14 14.69
N GLN A 25 3.79 -3.86 14.69
CA GLN A 25 2.42 -3.38 14.84
C GLN A 25 1.61 -3.35 13.53
N VAL A 26 2.27 -3.47 12.37
CA VAL A 26 1.63 -3.36 11.04
C VAL A 26 0.52 -4.41 10.83
N PRO A 27 0.68 -5.71 11.18
CA PRO A 27 -0.37 -6.71 10.97
C PRO A 27 -1.66 -6.42 11.73
N GLY A 28 -1.54 -5.91 12.96
CA GLY A 28 -2.69 -5.52 13.78
C GLY A 28 -3.43 -4.32 13.19
N THR A 29 -2.69 -3.37 12.64
CA THR A 29 -3.27 -2.21 11.94
C THR A 29 -3.94 -2.60 10.62
N LEU A 30 -3.33 -3.47 9.80
CA LEU A 30 -3.96 -4.02 8.58
C LEU A 30 -5.26 -4.77 8.89
N SER A 31 -5.28 -5.54 9.98
CA SER A 31 -6.49 -6.25 10.44
C SER A 31 -7.60 -5.29 10.86
N ARG A 32 -7.25 -4.17 11.51
CA ARG A 32 -8.21 -3.11 11.86
C ARG A 32 -8.77 -2.41 10.62
N ILE A 33 -7.97 -2.17 9.59
CA ILE A 33 -8.47 -1.62 8.31
C ILE A 33 -9.43 -2.60 7.64
N ALA A 34 -9.15 -3.91 7.71
CA ALA A 34 -9.97 -4.95 7.09
C ALA A 34 -11.33 -5.16 7.78
N TRP A 35 -11.36 -5.15 9.11
CA TRP A 35 -12.50 -5.65 9.90
C TRP A 35 -12.94 -4.72 11.04
N GLY A 36 -12.30 -3.56 11.22
CA GLY A 36 -12.72 -2.56 12.18
C GLY A 36 -14.04 -1.88 11.78
N ASP A 37 -14.63 -1.17 12.73
CA ASP A 37 -15.66 -0.17 12.43
C ASP A 37 -15.05 1.01 11.65
N SER A 38 -15.91 1.88 11.09
CA SER A 38 -15.45 2.98 10.22
C SER A 38 -14.41 3.88 10.87
N GLU A 39 -14.60 4.28 12.13
CA GLU A 39 -13.68 5.18 12.84
C GLU A 39 -12.35 4.47 13.09
N SER A 40 -12.40 3.25 13.62
CA SER A 40 -11.21 2.43 13.85
C SER A 40 -10.41 2.13 12.57
N ALA A 41 -11.09 1.96 11.43
CA ALA A 41 -10.46 1.67 10.14
C ALA A 41 -9.78 2.90 9.54
N GLU A 42 -10.42 4.07 9.61
CA GLU A 42 -9.86 5.34 9.15
C GLU A 42 -8.64 5.77 9.97
N ASP A 43 -8.71 5.62 11.29
CA ASP A 43 -7.57 5.88 12.19
C ASP A 43 -6.41 4.91 11.90
N ALA A 44 -6.72 3.62 11.72
CA ALA A 44 -5.72 2.61 11.40
C ALA A 44 -5.04 2.88 10.05
N LEU A 45 -5.79 3.33 9.04
CA LEU A 45 -5.22 3.70 7.74
C LEU A 45 -4.34 4.95 7.85
N SER A 46 -4.78 5.95 8.62
CA SER A 46 -4.02 7.17 8.88
C SER A 46 -2.70 6.89 9.60
N ASP A 47 -2.72 6.04 10.62
CA ASP A 47 -1.53 5.56 11.33
C ASP A 47 -0.59 4.81 10.39
N LEU A 48 -1.13 3.89 9.60
CA LEU A 48 -0.34 3.11 8.64
C LEU A 48 0.35 4.04 7.64
N GLY A 49 -0.38 4.99 7.06
CA GLY A 49 0.18 5.97 6.13
C GLY A 49 1.34 6.75 6.73
N ARG A 50 1.24 7.15 8.01
CA ARG A 50 2.33 7.82 8.74
C ARG A 50 3.57 6.95 8.92
N TRP A 51 3.40 5.63 9.02
CA TRP A 51 4.50 4.69 9.22
C TRP A 51 5.24 4.35 7.94
N ILE A 52 4.51 4.01 6.88
CA ILE A 52 5.08 3.36 5.68
C ILE A 52 5.06 4.22 4.42
N GLY A 53 4.31 5.32 4.38
CA GLY A 53 4.10 6.09 3.14
C GLY A 53 4.39 7.60 3.23
N ALA A 54 4.28 8.21 4.40
CA ALA A 54 4.18 9.66 4.51
C ALA A 54 5.47 10.47 4.22
N ARG A 55 6.66 9.85 4.24
CA ARG A 55 7.94 10.59 4.00
C ARG A 55 8.97 9.82 3.20
N ALA A 56 9.02 8.50 3.34
CA ALA A 56 9.95 7.65 2.62
C ALA A 56 9.46 6.20 2.64
N ALA A 57 9.85 5.44 1.62
CA ALA A 57 9.67 3.99 1.62
C ALA A 57 10.68 3.32 2.56
N PHE A 58 10.24 2.29 3.28
CA PHE A 58 11.06 1.42 4.11
C PHE A 58 10.90 -0.03 3.65
N ASP A 59 11.70 -0.93 4.21
CA ASP A 59 11.55 -2.38 3.98
C ASP A 59 10.14 -2.89 4.34
N ALA A 60 9.54 -2.39 5.44
CA ALA A 60 8.16 -2.71 5.79
C ALA A 60 7.14 -2.17 4.77
N THR A 61 7.45 -1.07 4.06
CA THR A 61 6.57 -0.52 3.02
C THR A 61 6.38 -1.53 1.90
N ALA A 62 7.49 -2.08 1.37
CA ALA A 62 7.43 -3.09 0.31
C ALA A 62 6.66 -4.34 0.73
N ALA A 63 6.89 -4.80 1.97
CA ALA A 63 6.16 -5.94 2.53
C ALA A 63 4.66 -5.66 2.72
N THR A 64 4.27 -4.40 2.97
CA THR A 64 2.86 -4.04 3.22
C THR A 64 2.03 -3.91 1.94
N VAL A 65 2.65 -3.51 0.84
CA VAL A 65 1.96 -3.21 -0.43
C VAL A 65 1.06 -4.34 -0.95
N PRO A 66 1.46 -5.63 -0.96
CA PRO A 66 0.58 -6.71 -1.40
C PRO A 66 -0.75 -6.78 -0.62
N PHE A 67 -0.69 -6.53 0.70
CA PHE A 67 -1.88 -6.52 1.55
C PHE A 67 -2.75 -5.28 1.29
N LEU A 68 -2.16 -4.12 0.97
CA LEU A 68 -2.92 -2.93 0.57
C LEU A 68 -3.72 -3.17 -0.71
N TRP A 69 -3.17 -3.89 -1.68
CA TRP A 69 -3.90 -4.27 -2.90
C TRP A 69 -5.10 -5.17 -2.60
N GLU A 70 -4.95 -6.12 -1.68
CA GLU A 70 -6.09 -6.93 -1.23
C GLU A 70 -7.14 -6.07 -0.53
N LEU A 71 -6.74 -5.20 0.40
CA LEU A 71 -7.67 -4.31 1.09
C LEU A 71 -8.45 -3.44 0.09
N ALA A 72 -7.80 -2.91 -0.93
CA ALA A 72 -8.45 -2.14 -1.99
C ALA A 72 -9.44 -2.97 -2.83
N ALA A 73 -9.22 -4.27 -2.95
CA ALA A 73 -10.10 -5.20 -3.67
C ALA A 73 -11.23 -5.78 -2.80
N MET A 74 -11.23 -5.57 -1.49
CA MET A 74 -12.27 -6.06 -0.59
C MET A 74 -13.41 -5.04 -0.46
N GLU A 75 -14.60 -5.39 -0.95
CA GLU A 75 -15.81 -4.56 -0.84
C GLU A 75 -16.24 -4.28 0.61
N THR A 76 -15.78 -5.10 1.58
CA THR A 76 -16.07 -4.88 3.00
C THR A 76 -15.26 -3.75 3.62
N VAL A 77 -14.14 -3.37 3.01
CA VAL A 77 -13.30 -2.25 3.46
C VAL A 77 -14.03 -0.96 3.17
N LYS A 78 -14.14 -0.09 4.19
CA LYS A 78 -14.86 1.17 4.08
C LYS A 78 -14.12 2.20 3.25
N ASP A 79 -12.84 2.41 3.54
CA ASP A 79 -12.02 3.42 2.86
C ASP A 79 -11.06 2.80 1.82
N ARG A 80 -11.65 2.16 0.79
CA ARG A 80 -10.88 1.57 -0.32
C ARG A 80 -10.13 2.64 -1.12
N ALA A 81 -10.73 3.82 -1.27
CA ALA A 81 -10.13 4.95 -1.96
C ALA A 81 -8.88 5.47 -1.21
N GLY A 82 -8.93 5.60 0.11
CA GLY A 82 -7.79 5.97 0.93
C GLY A 82 -6.65 4.94 0.85
N VAL A 83 -6.96 3.65 0.80
CA VAL A 83 -5.95 2.59 0.60
C VAL A 83 -5.25 2.75 -0.77
N LEU A 84 -5.99 3.05 -1.84
CA LEU A 84 -5.41 3.33 -3.16
C LEU A 84 -4.58 4.62 -3.18
N ALA A 85 -5.03 5.66 -2.48
CA ALA A 85 -4.28 6.90 -2.35
C ALA A 85 -2.94 6.69 -1.60
N LEU A 86 -2.92 5.79 -0.61
CA LEU A 86 -1.68 5.39 0.06
C LEU A 86 -0.71 4.68 -0.89
N LEU A 87 -1.20 3.79 -1.76
CA LEU A 87 -0.37 3.15 -2.79
C LEU A 87 0.24 4.18 -3.76
N GLY A 88 -0.54 5.18 -4.17
CA GLY A 88 -0.04 6.30 -4.97
C GLY A 88 1.02 7.13 -4.24
N THR A 89 0.82 7.38 -2.94
CA THR A 89 1.80 8.07 -2.10
C THR A 89 3.12 7.31 -2.02
N ILE A 90 3.06 5.98 -1.86
CA ILE A 90 4.26 5.12 -1.86
C ILE A 90 5.00 5.21 -3.20
N LEU A 91 4.27 5.23 -4.33
CA LEU A 91 4.87 5.35 -5.65
C LEU A 91 5.52 6.73 -5.91
N ALA A 92 4.99 7.78 -5.28
CA ALA A 92 5.50 9.14 -5.40
C ALA A 92 6.73 9.41 -4.51
N HIS A 93 6.91 8.67 -3.41
CA HIS A 93 7.99 8.89 -2.45
C HIS A 93 9.12 7.88 -2.61
N GLY A 94 10.34 8.33 -2.36
CA GLY A 94 11.52 7.49 -2.30
C GLY A 94 12.36 7.80 -1.06
N HIS A 95 13.26 6.89 -0.72
CA HIS A 95 14.20 7.00 0.39
C HIS A 95 15.58 7.36 -0.14
N ALA A 96 16.04 8.59 0.11
CA ALA A 96 17.29 9.14 -0.44
C ALA A 96 18.53 8.28 -0.15
N HIS A 97 18.57 7.67 1.05
CA HIS A 97 19.71 6.83 1.48
C HIS A 97 19.54 5.33 1.22
N HIS A 98 18.34 4.89 0.81
CA HIS A 98 18.00 3.47 0.64
C HIS A 98 17.21 3.30 -0.68
N PRO A 99 17.89 3.40 -1.83
CA PRO A 99 17.25 3.23 -3.13
C PRO A 99 16.64 1.82 -3.30
N GLU A 100 17.18 0.81 -2.62
CA GLU A 100 16.64 -0.55 -2.61
C GLU A 100 15.23 -0.63 -2.01
N TRP A 101 14.96 0.07 -0.90
CA TRP A 101 13.62 0.10 -0.29
C TRP A 101 12.62 0.82 -1.18
N THR A 102 13.06 1.90 -1.83
CA THR A 102 12.26 2.63 -2.82
C THR A 102 11.88 1.72 -3.98
N ARG A 103 12.88 1.06 -4.58
CA ARG A 103 12.69 0.17 -5.71
C ARG A 103 11.77 -0.99 -5.38
N ASP A 104 11.96 -1.62 -4.23
CA ASP A 104 11.17 -2.80 -3.85
C ASP A 104 9.72 -2.40 -3.56
N ALA A 105 9.49 -1.24 -2.92
CA ALA A 105 8.15 -0.69 -2.72
C ALA A 105 7.47 -0.31 -4.05
N HIS A 106 8.17 0.40 -4.94
CA HIS A 106 7.63 0.77 -6.26
C HIS A 106 7.33 -0.46 -7.11
N ARG A 107 8.21 -1.46 -7.11
CA ARG A 107 7.98 -2.74 -7.80
C ARG A 107 6.76 -3.46 -7.26
N ALA A 108 6.57 -3.48 -5.93
CA ALA A 108 5.38 -4.07 -5.33
C ALA A 108 4.09 -3.34 -5.74
N VAL A 109 4.11 -2.00 -5.84
CA VAL A 109 2.96 -1.22 -6.29
C VAL A 109 2.67 -1.52 -7.77
N LEU A 110 3.69 -1.47 -8.62
CA LEU A 110 3.59 -1.74 -10.05
C LEU A 110 3.12 -3.17 -10.35
N ALA A 111 3.45 -4.16 -9.50
CA ALA A 111 2.99 -5.54 -9.64
C ALA A 111 1.46 -5.67 -9.48
N GLY A 112 0.80 -4.74 -8.77
CA GLY A 112 -0.65 -4.70 -8.61
C GLY A 112 -1.39 -3.93 -9.71
N ARG A 113 -0.73 -3.56 -10.81
CA ARG A 113 -1.35 -2.81 -11.91
C ARG A 113 -2.64 -3.44 -12.45
N ALA A 114 -2.67 -4.76 -12.60
CA ALA A 114 -3.89 -5.46 -13.04
C ALA A 114 -5.07 -5.27 -12.07
N THR A 115 -4.80 -5.21 -10.76
CA THR A 115 -5.81 -4.89 -9.75
C THR A 115 -6.28 -3.45 -9.89
N ALA A 116 -5.38 -2.50 -10.14
CA ALA A 116 -5.77 -1.12 -10.43
C ALA A 116 -6.68 -1.01 -11.67
N GLU A 117 -6.41 -1.78 -12.73
CA GLU A 117 -7.24 -1.81 -13.96
C GLU A 117 -8.65 -2.30 -13.67
N GLN A 118 -8.78 -3.31 -12.81
CA GLN A 118 -10.09 -3.77 -12.36
C GLN A 118 -10.80 -2.71 -11.51
N LEU A 119 -10.08 -2.07 -10.58
CA LEU A 119 -10.63 -1.05 -9.68
C LEU A 119 -10.97 0.27 -10.40
N ALA A 120 -10.33 0.59 -11.52
CA ALA A 120 -10.69 1.74 -12.34
C ALA A 120 -12.07 1.60 -13.00
N ALA A 121 -12.62 0.39 -13.04
CA ALA A 121 -13.99 0.09 -13.49
C ALA A 121 -14.95 -0.20 -12.31
N ASP A 122 -14.54 0.10 -11.07
CA ASP A 122 -15.37 -0.12 -9.88
C ASP A 122 -16.66 0.72 -9.92
N ALA A 123 -17.72 0.17 -9.32
CA ALA A 123 -19.01 0.85 -9.25
C ALA A 123 -18.98 2.08 -8.33
N ASP A 124 -18.06 2.11 -7.37
CA ASP A 124 -17.83 3.29 -6.53
C ASP A 124 -17.03 4.35 -7.31
N PRO A 125 -17.59 5.56 -7.54
CA PRO A 125 -16.92 6.63 -8.28
C PRO A 125 -15.64 7.12 -7.58
N ALA A 126 -15.56 7.05 -6.25
CA ALA A 126 -14.34 7.45 -5.53
C ALA A 126 -13.21 6.43 -5.75
N VAL A 127 -13.53 5.14 -5.71
CA VAL A 127 -12.56 4.06 -5.95
C VAL A 127 -12.06 4.09 -7.39
N SER A 128 -12.98 4.18 -8.36
CA SER A 128 -12.61 4.21 -9.78
C SER A 128 -11.77 5.43 -10.16
N ALA A 129 -12.08 6.61 -9.62
CA ALA A 129 -11.28 7.81 -9.84
C ALA A 129 -9.83 7.65 -9.32
N VAL A 130 -9.66 7.25 -8.06
CA VAL A 130 -8.32 7.11 -7.46
C VAL A 130 -7.54 5.95 -8.11
N ALA A 131 -8.20 4.85 -8.47
CA ALA A 131 -7.58 3.76 -9.21
C ALA A 131 -7.08 4.21 -10.59
N GLY A 132 -7.85 5.04 -11.30
CA GLY A 132 -7.46 5.64 -12.58
C GLY A 132 -6.24 6.56 -12.45
N GLU A 133 -6.18 7.40 -11.41
CA GLU A 133 -5.03 8.24 -11.11
C GLU A 133 -3.78 7.40 -10.81
N LEU A 134 -3.92 6.36 -9.99
CA LEU A 134 -2.84 5.43 -9.67
C LEU A 134 -2.32 4.71 -10.92
N LEU A 135 -3.21 4.31 -11.82
CA LEU A 135 -2.86 3.72 -13.12
C LEU A 135 -2.06 4.65 -14.01
N ALA A 136 -2.48 5.91 -14.11
CA ALA A 136 -1.75 6.93 -14.84
C ALA A 136 -0.35 7.13 -14.23
N ALA A 137 -0.25 7.19 -12.90
CA ALA A 137 1.03 7.28 -12.19
C ALA A 137 1.93 6.07 -12.45
N CYS A 138 1.39 4.85 -12.47
CA CYS A 138 2.12 3.62 -12.83
C CYS A 138 2.61 3.65 -14.28
N GLY A 139 1.81 4.16 -15.22
CA GLY A 139 2.17 4.25 -16.63
C GLY A 139 3.24 5.31 -16.95
N GLY A 140 3.26 6.41 -16.19
CA GLY A 140 4.24 7.49 -16.30
C GLY A 140 5.40 7.37 -15.30
N HIS A 141 5.52 6.26 -14.58
CA HIS A 141 6.49 6.13 -13.49
C HIS A 141 7.93 6.16 -14.00
N VAL A 142 8.65 7.22 -13.65
CA VAL A 142 10.09 7.36 -13.87
C VAL A 142 10.74 7.60 -12.52
N CYS A 143 11.61 6.68 -12.08
CA CYS A 143 12.29 6.79 -10.81
C CYS A 143 13.77 6.45 -10.97
N ALA A 144 14.65 7.28 -10.41
CA ALA A 144 16.10 7.05 -10.48
C ALA A 144 16.53 5.74 -9.81
N ALA A 145 15.73 5.22 -8.86
CA ALA A 145 15.96 3.95 -8.18
C ALA A 145 15.39 2.74 -8.95
N CYS A 146 14.54 2.97 -9.95
CA CYS A 146 13.92 1.94 -10.78
C CYS A 146 14.59 1.97 -12.17
N PRO A 147 15.63 1.15 -12.42
CA PRO A 147 16.25 1.11 -13.74
C PRO A 147 15.23 0.64 -14.78
N PRO A 148 15.27 1.16 -16.02
CA PRO A 148 14.47 0.63 -17.11
C PRO A 148 14.85 -0.84 -17.33
N ALA A 149 13.82 -1.69 -17.46
CA ALA A 149 13.97 -3.12 -17.71
C ALA A 149 14.74 -3.41 -19.02
#